data_AF-A0A2D8AJB2-F1
#
_entry.id   AF-A0A2D8AJB2-F1
#
_cell.length_a   1.000
_cell.length_b   1.000
_cell.length_c   1.000
_cell.angle_alpha   90.00
_cell.angle_beta   90.00
_cell.angle_gamma   90.00
#
_symmetry.space_group_name_H-M   'P 1'
#
loop_
_entity.id
_entity.type
_entity.pdbx_description
1 polymer ?
#
loop_
_entity_poly.entity_id
_entity_poly.type
_entity_poly.pdbx_seq_one_letter_code
_entity_poly.pdbx_strand_id
1 'polypeptide(L)'
;LFVVTPRASFANLGIQLIDEMGYTELQTMYVGMMGSLAVFSLMAVLFAGMLESALVLFLVSYSALAAVRSWGIFIEGLFDDFTLRLLYVELLSAALALISLMVYRRAGRESP
;
A
#
# COMPACT_ATOMS: atom_id res chain seq x y z
N LEU A 1 -4.71 -14.75 6.58
CA LEU A 1 -6.09 -15.10 6.19
C LEU A 1 -6.32 -14.90 4.69
N PHE A 2 -6.09 -13.69 4.15
CA PHE A 2 -6.33 -13.35 2.74
C PHE A 2 -5.67 -14.29 1.71
N VAL A 3 -4.44 -14.75 1.97
CA VAL A 3 -3.68 -15.64 1.07
C VAL A 3 -4.17 -17.09 1.10
N VAL A 4 -4.74 -17.52 2.22
CA VAL A 4 -5.11 -18.93 2.48
C VAL A 4 -6.60 -19.17 2.28
N THR A 5 -7.42 -18.18 2.62
CA THR A 5 -8.89 -18.21 2.51
C THR A 5 -9.41 -16.87 1.95
N PRO A 6 -9.15 -16.59 0.66
CA PRO A 6 -9.57 -15.34 0.02
C PRO A 6 -11.10 -15.16 0.05
N ARG A 7 -11.87 -16.21 -0.27
CA ARG A 7 -13.35 -16.14 -0.24
C ARG A 7 -13.91 -15.73 1.13
N ALA A 8 -13.40 -16.30 2.22
CA ALA A 8 -13.83 -15.92 3.56
C ALA A 8 -13.40 -14.48 3.93
N SER A 9 -12.24 -14.05 3.43
CA SER A 9 -11.74 -12.69 3.66
C SER A 9 -12.54 -11.63 2.88
N PHE A 10 -12.96 -11.92 1.64
CA PHE A 10 -13.83 -11.05 0.84
C PHE A 10 -15.28 -11.07 1.32
N ALA A 11 -15.81 -12.23 1.72
CA ALA A 11 -17.15 -12.34 2.29
C ALA A 11 -17.29 -11.51 3.58
N ASN A 12 -16.26 -11.48 4.43
CA ASN A 12 -16.22 -10.62 5.62
C ASN A 12 -16.18 -9.11 5.29
N LEU A 13 -15.75 -8.74 4.09
CA LEU A 13 -15.75 -7.38 3.59
C LEU A 13 -17.05 -7.02 2.83
N GLY A 14 -18.03 -7.95 2.78
CA GLY A 14 -19.26 -7.77 2.02
C GLY A 14 -19.08 -7.86 0.50
N ILE A 15 -17.90 -8.27 0.03
CA ILE A 15 -17.58 -8.38 -1.40
C ILE A 15 -17.95 -9.78 -1.87
N GLN A 16 -19.04 -9.90 -2.63
CA GLN A 16 -19.39 -11.11 -3.36
C GLN A 16 -18.98 -10.94 -4.82
N LEU A 17 -17.82 -11.48 -5.21
CA LEU A 17 -17.48 -11.56 -6.63
C LEU A 17 -18.33 -12.64 -7.30
N ILE A 18 -18.88 -12.28 -8.45
CA ILE A 18 -19.78 -13.12 -9.28
C ILE A 18 -19.01 -14.23 -10.00
N ASP A 19 -17.69 -14.05 -10.20
CA ASP A 19 -16.82 -14.96 -10.95
C ASP A 19 -15.61 -15.42 -10.10
N GLU A 20 -15.30 -16.71 -10.16
CA GLU A 20 -14.12 -17.32 -9.52
C GLU A 20 -12.80 -16.76 -10.08
N MET A 21 -12.79 -16.31 -11.34
CA MET A 21 -11.63 -15.65 -11.96
C MET A 21 -11.28 -14.34 -11.26
N GLY A 22 -12.29 -13.55 -10.88
CA GLY A 22 -12.08 -12.26 -10.19
C GLY A 22 -11.42 -12.41 -8.81
N TYR A 23 -11.71 -13.51 -8.09
CA TYR A 23 -11.01 -13.80 -6.83
C TYR A 23 -9.53 -14.10 -7.06
N THR A 24 -9.19 -14.81 -8.13
CA THR A 24 -7.81 -15.19 -8.47
C THR A 24 -7.00 -13.97 -8.92
N GLU A 25 -7.61 -13.06 -9.67
CA GLU A 25 -6.96 -11.82 -10.12
C GLU A 25 -6.71 -10.86 -8.95
N LEU A 26 -7.71 -10.63 -8.09
CA LEU A 26 -7.51 -9.81 -6.89
C LEU A 26 -6.46 -10.43 -5.97
N GLN A 27 -6.48 -11.75 -5.78
CA GLN A 27 -5.49 -12.42 -4.94
C GLN A 27 -4.09 -12.26 -5.51
N THR A 28 -3.90 -12.51 -6.82
CA THR A 28 -2.60 -12.33 -7.49
C THR A 28 -2.12 -10.89 -7.41
N MET A 29 -3.02 -9.91 -7.60
CA MET A 29 -2.70 -8.48 -7.50
C MET A 29 -2.23 -8.11 -6.09
N TYR A 30 -3.01 -8.46 -5.06
CA TYR A 30 -2.69 -8.11 -3.67
C TYR A 30 -1.48 -8.88 -3.13
N VAL A 31 -1.38 -10.18 -3.41
CA VAL A 31 -0.23 -11.00 -2.99
C VAL A 31 1.03 -10.57 -3.72
N GLY A 32 0.94 -10.30 -5.03
CA GLY A 32 2.04 -9.80 -5.83
C GLY A 32 2.53 -8.45 -5.32
N MET A 33 1.61 -7.49 -5.12
CA MET A 33 1.94 -6.14 -4.65
C MET A 33 2.47 -6.13 -3.22
N MET A 34 1.79 -6.76 -2.26
CA MET A 34 2.25 -6.80 -0.87
C MET A 34 3.55 -7.62 -0.74
N GLY A 35 3.67 -8.72 -1.48
CA GLY A 35 4.86 -9.55 -1.51
C GLY A 35 6.06 -8.81 -2.11
N SER A 36 5.90 -8.13 -3.24
CA SER A 36 6.97 -7.35 -3.87
C SER A 36 7.40 -6.18 -3.01
N LEU A 37 6.46 -5.47 -2.37
CA LEU A 37 6.77 -4.40 -1.43
C LEU A 37 7.55 -4.93 -0.23
N ALA A 38 7.14 -6.07 0.35
CA ALA A 38 7.84 -6.68 1.49
C ALA A 38 9.28 -7.09 1.12
N VAL A 39 9.46 -7.74 -0.03
CA VAL A 39 10.80 -8.13 -0.53
C VAL A 39 11.66 -6.88 -0.79
N PHE A 40 11.10 -5.87 -1.46
CA PHE A 40 11.83 -4.64 -1.76
C PHE A 40 12.23 -3.88 -0.49
N SER A 41 11.37 -3.90 0.54
CA SER A 41 11.67 -3.33 1.85
C SER A 41 12.84 -4.03 2.52
N LEU A 42 12.85 -5.36 2.48
CA LEU A 42 13.92 -6.17 3.06
C LEU A 42 15.24 -5.94 2.31
N MET A 43 15.18 -5.85 0.97
CA MET A 43 16.34 -5.48 0.16
C MET A 43 16.85 -4.07 0.48
N ALA A 44 15.97 -3.10 0.73
CA ALA A 44 16.37 -1.73 1.08
C ALA A 44 17.12 -1.65 2.42
N VAL A 45 16.81 -2.55 3.36
CA VAL A 45 17.55 -2.67 4.63
C VAL A 45 18.94 -3.29 4.42
N LEU A 46 19.05 -4.28 3.53
CA LEU A 46 20.31 -4.95 3.24
C LEU A 46 21.24 -4.14 2.33
N PHE A 47 20.67 -3.32 1.44
CA PHE A 47 21.38 -2.55 0.43
C PHE A 47 21.06 -1.07 0.57
N ALA A 48 21.93 -0.32 1.27
CA ALA A 48 21.75 1.11 1.52
C ALA A 48 21.55 1.96 0.24
N GLY A 49 22.11 1.51 -0.90
CA GLY A 49 21.92 2.16 -2.20
C GLY A 49 20.50 2.04 -2.78
N MET A 50 19.67 1.13 -2.26
CA MET A 50 18.27 0.96 -2.68
C MET A 50 17.29 1.74 -1.81
N LEU A 51 17.75 2.34 -0.71
CA LEU A 51 16.89 2.95 0.29
C LEU A 51 16.07 4.12 -0.28
N GLU A 52 16.68 4.98 -1.11
CA GLU A 52 15.94 6.07 -1.76
C GLU A 52 14.82 5.54 -2.67
N SER A 53 15.15 4.52 -3.48
CA SER A 53 14.18 3.91 -4.39
C SER A 53 13.02 3.27 -3.63
N ALA A 54 13.30 2.64 -2.49
CA ALA A 54 12.29 2.08 -1.60
C ALA A 54 11.37 3.14 -1.01
N LEU A 55 11.94 4.25 -0.51
CA LEU A 55 11.17 5.36 0.03
C LEU A 55 10.28 6.02 -1.03
N VAL A 56 10.78 6.17 -2.27
CA VAL A 56 9.99 6.66 -3.40
C VAL A 56 8.86 5.69 -3.74
N LEU A 57 9.15 4.39 -3.83
CA LEU A 57 8.14 3.37 -4.12
C LEU A 57 7.03 3.36 -3.06
N PHE A 58 7.39 3.47 -1.78
CA PHE A 58 6.43 3.55 -0.68
C PHE A 58 5.55 4.80 -0.76
N LEU A 59 6.17 5.96 -1.00
CA LEU A 59 5.44 7.21 -1.14
C LEU A 59 4.40 7.10 -2.27
N VAL A 60 4.82 6.65 -3.45
CA VAL A 60 3.93 6.47 -4.60
C VAL A 60 2.82 5.47 -4.29
N SER A 61 3.15 4.33 -3.69
CA SER A 61 2.18 3.28 -3.39
C SER A 61 1.10 3.75 -2.41
N TYR A 62 1.49 4.35 -1.29
CA TYR A 62 0.53 4.83 -0.29
C TYR A 62 -0.25 6.06 -0.77
N SER A 63 0.35 6.95 -1.56
CA SER A 63 -0.38 8.05 -2.20
C SER A 63 -1.42 7.55 -3.22
N ALA A 64 -1.08 6.54 -4.03
CA ALA A 64 -2.03 5.95 -4.98
C ALA A 64 -3.19 5.25 -4.25
N LEU A 65 -2.90 4.49 -3.20
CA LEU A 65 -3.89 3.86 -2.33
C LEU A 65 -4.84 4.90 -1.71
N ALA A 66 -4.30 5.97 -1.13
CA ALA A 66 -5.09 7.06 -0.56
C ALA A 66 -5.95 7.76 -1.63
N ALA A 67 -5.45 7.92 -2.86
CA ALA A 67 -6.19 8.53 -3.96
C ALA A 67 -7.37 7.65 -4.41
N VAL A 68 -7.14 6.34 -4.60
CA VAL A 68 -8.21 5.39 -4.95
C VAL A 68 -9.25 5.30 -3.84
N ARG A 69 -8.82 5.30 -2.57
CA ARG A 69 -9.76 5.28 -1.44
C ARG A 69 -10.54 6.58 -1.31
N SER A 70 -9.90 7.72 -1.55
CA SER A 70 -10.59 9.01 -1.61
C SER A 70 -11.64 9.02 -2.73
N TRP A 71 -11.34 8.43 -3.89
CA TRP A 71 -12.31 8.27 -4.97
C TRP A 71 -13.54 7.45 -4.53
N GLY A 72 -13.33 6.28 -3.92
CA GLY A 72 -14.43 5.45 -3.39
C GLY A 72 -15.29 6.19 -2.35
N ILE A 73 -14.67 7.00 -1.50
CA ILE A 73 -15.37 7.81 -0.49
C ILE A 73 -16.18 8.95 -1.13
N PHE A 74 -15.54 9.78 -1.96
CA PHE A 74 -16.13 11.04 -2.45
C PHE A 74 -16.99 10.88 -3.71
N ILE A 75 -16.71 9.88 -4.54
CA ILE A 75 -17.43 9.65 -5.81
C ILE A 75 -18.43 8.50 -5.68
N GLU A 76 -18.03 7.39 -5.06
CA GLU A 76 -18.88 6.19 -4.93
C GLU A 76 -19.72 6.19 -3.65
N GLY A 77 -19.50 7.14 -2.74
CA GLY A 77 -20.28 7.30 -1.51
C GLY A 77 -20.01 6.22 -0.45
N LEU A 78 -18.90 5.49 -0.55
CA LEU A 78 -18.48 4.44 0.38
C LEU A 78 -17.92 5.04 1.67
N PHE A 79 -18.80 5.67 2.44
CA PHE A 79 -18.50 6.35 3.70
C PHE A 79 -18.74 5.43 4.91
N ASP A 80 -17.91 4.39 5.07
CA ASP A 80 -17.90 3.56 6.26
C ASP A 80 -16.67 3.83 7.15
N ASP A 81 -16.79 3.53 8.46
CA ASP A 81 -15.75 3.80 9.46
C ASP A 81 -14.44 3.05 9.15
N PHE A 82 -14.53 1.87 8.56
CA PHE A 82 -13.36 1.08 8.20
C PHE A 82 -12.60 1.71 7.03
N THR A 83 -13.30 2.15 5.98
CA THR A 83 -12.73 2.85 4.83
C THR A 83 -12.09 4.19 5.23
N LEU A 84 -12.67 4.93 6.16
CA LEU A 84 -12.06 6.16 6.70
C LEU A 84 -10.78 5.89 7.51
N ARG A 85 -10.79 4.90 8.40
CA ARG A 85 -9.59 4.51 9.17
C ARG A 85 -8.45 4.11 8.23
N LEU A 86 -8.78 3.33 7.20
CA LEU A 86 -7.84 2.92 6.17
C LEU A 86 -7.23 4.13 5.43
N LEU A 87 -8.06 5.09 5.01
CA LEU A 87 -7.58 6.32 4.37
C LEU A 87 -6.60 7.08 5.27
N TYR A 88 -6.91 7.22 6.57
CA TYR A 88 -6.01 7.89 7.51
C TYR A 88 -4.66 7.19 7.66
N VAL A 89 -4.66 5.86 7.73
CA VAL A 89 -3.42 5.08 7.79
C VAL A 89 -2.60 5.28 6.52
N GLU A 90 -3.24 5.27 5.35
CA GLU A 90 -2.55 5.44 4.07
C GLU A 90 -1.94 6.84 3.93
N LEU A 91 -2.67 7.88 4.31
CA LEU A 91 -2.15 9.25 4.33
C LEU A 91 -0.99 9.40 5.31
N LEU A 92 -1.10 8.81 6.50
CA LEU A 92 -0.02 8.81 7.49
C LEU A 92 1.22 8.06 6.96
N SER A 93 1.04 6.90 6.34
CA SER A 93 2.13 6.12 5.74
C SER A 93 2.81 6.88 4.60
N ALA A 94 2.04 7.56 3.73
CA ALA A 94 2.60 8.42 2.68
C ALA A 94 3.40 9.60 3.27
N ALA A 95 2.86 10.26 4.31
CA ALA A 95 3.55 11.35 4.99
C ALA A 95 4.86 10.89 5.64
N LEU A 96 4.86 9.73 6.30
CA LEU A 96 6.07 9.14 6.89
C LEU A 96 7.09 8.78 5.81
N ALA A 97 6.69 8.17 4.70
CA ALA A 97 7.58 7.87 3.59
C ALA A 97 8.21 9.15 3.00
N LEU A 98 7.43 10.23 2.87
CA LEU A 98 7.92 11.52 2.42
C LEU A 98 8.94 12.12 3.39
N ILE A 99 8.64 12.13 4.69
CA ILE A 99 9.54 12.64 5.74
C ILE A 99 10.84 11.83 5.73
N SER A 100 10.77 10.51 5.70
CA SER A 100 11.94 9.63 5.61
C SER A 100 12.77 9.89 4.36
N LEU A 101 12.14 10.12 3.20
CA LEU A 101 12.83 10.47 1.95
C LEU A 101 13.54 11.82 2.05
N MET A 102 12.90 12.83 2.64
CA MET A 102 13.50 14.15 2.85
C MET A 102 14.70 14.07 3.79
N VAL A 103 14.57 13.36 4.91
CA VAL A 103 15.66 13.15 5.88
C VAL A 103 16.83 12.42 5.24
N TYR A 104 16.56 11.33 4.51
CA TYR A 104 17.59 10.57 3.81
C TYR A 104 18.35 11.42 2.79
N ARG A 105 17.63 12.17 1.94
CA ARG A 105 18.23 13.06 0.94
C ARG A 105 19.05 14.18 1.58
N ARG A 106 18.63 14.69 2.73
CA ARG A 106 19.38 15.70 3.47
C ARG A 106 20.68 15.12 4.01
N ALA A 107 20.64 13.95 4.65
CA ALA A 107 21.84 13.28 5.17
C ALA A 107 22.86 12.98 4.06
N GLY A 108 22.41 12.57 2.87
CA GLY A 108 23.29 12.33 1.72
C GLY A 108 23.97 13.58 1.17
N ARG A 109 23.40 14.79 1.38
CA ARG A 109 24.01 16.06 0.95
C ARG A 109 25.04 16.61 1.94
N GLU A 110 25.00 16.15 3.18
CA GLU A 110 25.92 16.56 4.25
C GLU A 110 27.15 15.63 4.35
N SER A 111 27.25 14.63 3.45
CA SER A 111 28.38 13.72 3.31
C SER A 111 29.43 14.35 2.35
N PRO A 112 30.70 14.52 2.74
CA PRO A 112 31.74 15.19 1.94
C PRO A 112 32.13 14.44 0.67
#